data_AF-A0A955KVM1-F1
#
_entry.id   AF-A0A955KVM1-F1
#
_cell.length_a   1.000
_cell.length_b   1.000
_cell.length_c   1.000
_cell.angle_alpha   90.00
_cell.angle_beta   90.00
_cell.angle_gamma   90.00
#
_symmetry.space_group_name_H-M   'P 1'
#
loop_
_entity.id
_entity.type
_entity.pdbx_description
1 polymer ?
#
loop_
_entity_poly.entity_id
_entity_poly.type
_entity_poly.pdbx_seq_one_letter_code
_entity_poly.pdbx_strand_id
1 'polypeptide(L)'
;MAQDESTTILKEAIQRIKNLIQHEKWQEAHRACLEILRYDPENLQVIRLKNKIEKSVQKVNKRAINEDIKKLQPLWKEKNFQKLLDHLKELRPYRKQHKALDRFINKVDKAYAKAYAENQKEYFEAEMKSIQELLEQKKYQKAILAAQKLRITKYHEKDVKKLILKIKNEWIAHEIGDNKKLLESDKYEDALIKAQQIKKIDPESEKIKHLIKNTKDKYQRHKVVEQRDFIYKGLEKTQTLMQLKKFDKALQAASEILDVDPENKKAQYMFQVAKRKALKNDNRALRRQMKKSKKELKEEYKKDKSKFIKI
;
A
#
# COMPACT_ATOMS: atom_id res chain seq x y z
N MET A 1 65.49 63.37 23.26
CA MET A 1 64.61 62.97 24.39
C MET A 1 63.49 62.01 23.95
N ALA A 2 62.73 62.27 22.88
CA ALA A 2 61.63 61.38 22.44
C ALA A 2 62.05 59.95 21.99
N GLN A 3 63.30 59.74 21.55
CA GLN A 3 63.80 58.39 21.17
C GLN A 3 64.11 57.48 22.37
N ASP A 4 64.36 58.05 23.55
CA ASP A 4 64.72 57.29 24.76
C ASP A 4 63.47 56.81 25.52
N GLU A 5 62.40 57.63 25.50
CA GLU A 5 61.10 57.27 26.07
C GLU A 5 60.41 56.16 25.28
N SER A 6 60.44 56.23 23.94
CA SER A 6 59.82 55.22 23.07
C SER A 6 60.49 53.85 23.19
N THR A 7 61.82 53.82 23.31
CA THR A 7 62.58 52.58 23.54
C THR A 7 62.35 52.00 24.94
N THR A 8 62.13 52.85 25.95
CA THR A 8 61.79 52.42 27.32
C THR A 8 60.38 51.81 27.38
N ILE A 9 59.39 52.48 26.80
CA ILE A 9 57.99 51.99 26.72
C ILE A 9 57.93 50.65 25.97
N LEU A 10 58.66 50.51 24.87
CA LEU A 10 58.73 49.25 24.10
C LEU A 10 59.34 48.10 24.92
N LYS A 11 60.41 48.37 25.69
CA LYS A 11 61.05 47.36 26.56
C LYS A 11 60.07 46.88 27.65
N GLU A 12 59.33 47.80 28.28
CA GLU A 12 58.32 47.46 29.29
C GLU A 12 57.18 46.63 28.69
N ALA A 13 56.68 47.00 27.51
CA ALA A 13 55.64 46.25 26.80
C ALA A 13 56.10 44.82 26.43
N ILE A 14 57.35 44.67 25.96
CA ILE A 14 57.96 43.37 25.69
C ILE A 14 58.08 42.53 26.97
N GLN A 15 58.48 43.15 28.10
CA GLN A 15 58.58 42.44 29.37
C GLN A 15 57.21 41.98 29.86
N ARG A 16 56.17 42.80 29.70
CA ARG A 16 54.78 42.42 29.98
C ARG A 16 54.33 41.22 29.14
N ILE A 17 54.63 41.21 27.84
CA ILE A 17 54.33 40.06 26.97
C ILE A 17 55.02 38.79 27.47
N LYS A 18 56.30 38.87 27.87
CA LYS A 18 57.02 37.73 28.44
C LYS A 18 56.37 37.22 29.73
N ASN A 19 55.92 38.11 30.60
CA ASN A 19 55.21 37.73 31.82
C ASN A 19 53.87 37.05 31.50
N LEU A 20 53.12 37.55 30.51
CA LEU A 20 51.86 36.92 30.07
C LEU A 20 52.09 35.52 29.48
N ILE A 21 53.17 35.32 28.71
CA ILE A 21 53.61 34.02 28.22
C ILE A 21 53.92 33.06 29.37
N GLN A 22 54.63 33.54 30.41
CA GLN A 22 55.00 32.73 31.57
C GLN A 22 53.79 32.24 32.38
N HIS A 23 52.73 33.05 32.44
CA HIS A 23 51.48 32.71 33.11
C HIS A 23 50.46 32.04 32.17
N GLU A 24 50.89 31.60 30.99
CA GLU A 24 50.05 30.93 29.98
C GLU A 24 48.81 31.75 29.54
N LYS A 25 48.85 33.08 29.69
CA LYS A 25 47.80 34.01 29.22
C LYS A 25 47.96 34.28 27.72
N TRP A 26 47.86 33.23 26.92
CA TRP A 26 48.22 33.23 25.50
C TRP A 26 47.45 34.24 24.65
N GLN A 27 46.16 34.39 24.90
CA GLN A 27 45.30 35.31 24.15
C GLN A 27 45.66 36.77 24.41
N GLU A 28 45.88 37.13 25.68
CA GLU A 28 46.31 38.48 26.09
C GLU A 28 47.72 38.77 25.55
N ALA A 29 48.64 37.82 25.66
CA ALA A 29 50.00 37.95 25.12
C ALA A 29 49.98 38.15 23.60
N HIS A 30 49.15 37.41 22.87
CA HIS A 30 49.01 37.53 21.42
C HIS A 30 48.42 38.89 21.01
N ARG A 31 47.37 39.35 21.71
CA ARG A 31 46.79 40.68 21.48
C ARG A 31 47.82 41.80 21.69
N ALA A 32 48.58 41.74 22.78
CA ALA A 32 49.65 42.70 23.05
C ALA A 32 50.75 42.68 21.96
N CYS A 33 51.12 41.51 21.42
CA CYS A 33 52.01 41.44 20.26
C CYS A 33 51.42 42.13 19.03
N LEU A 34 50.13 41.91 18.72
CA LEU A 34 49.46 42.53 17.57
C LEU A 34 49.35 44.05 17.70
N GLU A 35 49.10 44.56 18.90
CA GLU A 35 49.05 45.99 19.17
C GLU A 35 50.39 46.67 18.86
N ILE A 36 51.51 46.08 19.29
CA ILE A 36 52.85 46.62 18.97
C ILE A 36 53.14 46.53 17.47
N LEU A 37 52.86 45.37 16.85
CA LEU A 37 53.11 45.15 15.41
C LEU A 37 52.24 46.04 14.50
N ARG A 38 51.15 46.60 15.02
CA ARG A 38 50.35 47.60 14.29
C ARG A 38 51.11 48.90 14.08
N TYR A 39 51.97 49.29 15.03
CA TYR A 39 52.77 50.51 14.99
C TYR A 39 54.19 50.27 14.45
N ASP A 40 54.75 49.08 14.70
CA ASP A 40 56.08 48.67 14.21
C ASP A 40 56.02 47.24 13.62
N PRO A 41 55.59 47.10 12.35
CA PRO A 41 55.39 45.80 11.71
C PRO A 41 56.66 44.95 11.54
N GLU A 42 57.83 45.59 11.51
CA GLU A 42 59.12 44.94 11.24
C GLU A 42 59.86 44.53 12.52
N ASN A 43 59.26 44.74 13.70
CA ASN A 43 59.89 44.43 14.97
C ASN A 43 60.19 42.92 15.13
N LEU A 44 61.42 42.52 14.80
CA LEU A 44 61.84 41.11 14.80
C LEU A 44 61.66 40.44 16.17
N GLN A 45 61.83 41.17 17.26
CA GLN A 45 61.69 40.62 18.61
C GLN A 45 60.23 40.29 18.93
N VAL A 46 59.29 41.18 18.60
CA VAL A 46 57.86 40.96 18.80
C VAL A 46 57.33 39.89 17.84
N ILE A 47 57.79 39.85 16.58
CA ILE A 47 57.48 38.76 15.64
C ILE A 47 57.91 37.40 16.21
N ARG A 48 59.13 37.30 16.78
CA ARG A 48 59.62 36.07 17.42
C ARG A 48 58.74 35.67 18.61
N LEU A 49 58.31 36.63 19.44
CA LEU A 49 57.41 36.36 20.57
C LEU A 49 56.02 35.91 20.10
N LYS A 50 55.42 36.56 19.10
CA LYS A 50 54.16 36.14 18.47
C LYS A 50 54.24 34.71 17.93
N ASN A 51 55.27 34.39 17.15
CA ASN A 51 55.49 33.04 16.63
C ASN A 51 55.71 32.00 17.75
N LYS A 52 56.36 32.37 18.86
CA LYS A 52 56.53 31.51 20.04
C LYS A 52 55.18 31.26 20.73
N ILE A 53 54.33 32.28 20.88
CA ILE A 53 52.97 32.14 21.42
C ILE A 53 52.15 31.20 20.53
N GLU A 54 52.10 31.46 19.22
CA GLU A 54 51.35 30.62 18.27
C GLU A 54 51.79 29.15 18.32
N LYS A 55 53.11 28.88 18.32
CA LYS A 55 53.65 27.52 18.47
C LYS A 55 53.27 26.89 19.81
N SER A 56 53.21 27.67 20.88
CA SER A 56 52.86 27.18 22.22
C SER A 56 51.36 26.86 22.32
N VAL A 57 50.50 27.76 21.84
CA VAL A 57 49.05 27.54 21.71
C VAL A 57 48.75 26.31 20.85
N GLN A 58 49.44 26.16 19.71
CA GLN A 58 49.30 24.96 18.87
C GLN A 58 49.66 23.68 19.64
N LYS A 59 50.72 23.69 20.47
CA LYS A 59 51.09 22.54 21.30
C LYS A 59 50.05 22.25 22.38
N VAL A 60 49.51 23.27 23.06
CA VAL A 60 48.47 23.11 24.09
C VAL A 60 47.19 22.57 23.45
N ASN A 61 46.71 23.18 22.36
CA ASN A 61 45.54 22.72 21.62
C ASN A 61 45.71 21.29 21.11
N LYS A 62 46.91 20.94 20.61
CA LYS A 62 47.23 19.57 20.21
C LYS A 62 47.13 18.59 21.39
N ARG A 63 47.59 18.97 22.59
CA ARG A 63 47.45 18.13 23.79
C ARG A 63 45.99 17.94 24.19
N ALA A 64 45.23 19.04 24.27
CA ALA A 64 43.81 19.02 24.60
C ALA A 64 43.01 18.12 23.64
N ILE A 65 43.20 18.29 22.32
CA ILE A 65 42.53 17.44 21.31
C ILE A 65 42.91 15.96 21.48
N ASN A 66 44.16 15.64 21.80
CA ASN A 66 44.55 14.25 22.03
C ASN A 66 43.92 13.67 23.30
N GLU A 67 43.74 14.46 24.35
CA GLU A 67 43.02 14.05 25.56
C GLU A 67 41.54 13.83 25.27
N ASP A 68 40.90 14.68 24.48
CA ASP A 68 39.51 14.50 24.07
C ASP A 68 39.37 13.23 23.20
N ILE A 69 40.29 12.99 22.26
CA ILE A 69 40.32 11.72 21.51
C ILE A 69 40.47 10.51 22.46
N LYS A 70 41.28 10.61 23.52
CA LYS A 70 41.42 9.55 24.52
C LYS A 70 40.13 9.32 25.30
N LYS A 71 39.46 10.39 25.74
CA LYS A 71 38.15 10.32 26.43
C LYS A 71 37.08 9.67 25.56
N LEU A 72 37.20 9.75 24.23
CA LEU A 72 36.30 9.12 23.28
C LEU A 72 36.63 7.63 22.96
N GLN A 73 37.76 7.10 23.42
CA GLN A 73 38.14 5.69 23.19
C GLN A 73 37.15 4.66 23.76
N PRO A 74 36.50 4.86 24.93
CA PRO A 74 35.48 3.95 25.43
C PRO A 74 34.31 3.79 24.45
N LEU A 75 33.77 4.90 23.92
CA LEU A 75 32.68 4.88 22.92
C LEU A 75 33.07 4.12 21.65
N TRP A 76 34.35 4.22 21.25
CA TRP A 76 34.88 3.43 20.14
C TRP A 76 34.87 1.92 20.44
N LYS A 77 35.31 1.51 21.64
CA LYS A 77 35.32 0.10 22.05
C LYS A 77 33.91 -0.50 22.16
N GLU A 78 32.98 0.30 22.65
CA GLU A 78 31.55 -0.05 22.74
C GLU A 78 30.82 -0.03 21.38
N LYS A 79 31.52 0.33 20.29
CA LYS A 79 30.94 0.52 18.94
C LYS A 79 29.78 1.51 18.90
N ASN A 80 29.75 2.47 19.84
CA ASN A 80 28.74 3.53 19.87
C ASN A 80 29.11 4.67 18.91
N PHE A 81 29.17 4.32 17.62
CA PHE A 81 29.70 5.19 16.58
C PHE A 81 28.86 6.46 16.37
N GLN A 82 27.55 6.42 16.61
CA GLN A 82 26.68 7.59 16.48
C GLN A 82 27.05 8.68 17.50
N LYS A 83 27.10 8.32 18.80
CA LYS A 83 27.52 9.27 19.84
C LYS A 83 28.95 9.76 19.62
N LEU A 84 29.82 8.88 19.13
CA LEU A 84 31.20 9.22 18.79
C LEU A 84 31.27 10.27 17.67
N LEU A 85 30.47 10.12 16.62
CA LEU A 85 30.38 11.11 15.54
C LEU A 85 29.83 12.45 16.03
N ASP A 86 28.86 12.44 16.93
CA ASP A 86 28.29 13.67 17.49
C ASP A 86 29.33 14.48 18.27
N HIS A 87 30.15 13.84 19.11
CA HIS A 87 31.27 14.53 19.79
C HIS A 87 32.35 14.99 18.80
N LEU A 88 32.63 14.18 17.77
CA LEU A 88 33.62 14.56 16.77
C LEU A 88 33.17 15.74 15.90
N LYS A 89 31.87 16.07 15.80
CA LYS A 89 31.39 17.27 15.10
C LYS A 89 31.99 18.55 15.70
N GLU A 90 32.11 18.62 17.02
CA GLU A 90 32.68 19.78 17.72
C GLU A 90 34.18 19.95 17.44
N LEU A 91 34.90 18.84 17.22
CA LEU A 91 36.33 18.83 16.94
C LEU A 91 36.65 19.04 15.44
N ARG A 92 35.68 18.91 14.52
CA ARG A 92 35.87 19.04 13.07
C ARG A 92 36.59 20.32 12.62
N PRO A 93 36.36 21.51 13.20
CA PRO A 93 37.07 22.73 12.80
C PRO A 93 38.60 22.61 12.91
N TYR A 94 39.10 21.84 13.87
CA TYR A 94 40.55 21.66 14.11
C TYR A 94 41.21 20.60 13.22
N ARG A 95 40.43 19.92 12.37
CA ARG A 95 40.87 18.80 11.53
C ARG A 95 42.10 19.12 10.68
N LYS A 96 42.12 20.28 10.01
CA LYS A 96 43.22 20.67 9.09
C LYS A 96 44.56 20.79 9.80
N GLN A 97 44.55 21.22 11.06
CA GLN A 97 45.75 21.46 11.86
C GLN A 97 46.19 20.20 12.64
N HIS A 98 45.32 19.19 12.76
CA HIS A 98 45.54 18.03 13.61
C HIS A 98 45.40 16.69 12.85
N LYS A 99 46.48 16.23 12.22
CA LYS A 99 46.52 14.98 11.42
C LYS A 99 46.02 13.74 12.17
N ALA A 100 46.25 13.63 13.48
CA ALA A 100 45.78 12.48 14.26
C ALA A 100 44.25 12.49 14.46
N LEU A 101 43.66 13.69 14.60
CA LEU A 101 42.21 13.86 14.70
C LEU A 101 41.56 13.53 13.35
N ASP A 102 42.14 14.02 12.25
CA ASP A 102 41.69 13.69 10.90
C ASP A 102 41.67 12.17 10.64
N ARG A 103 42.77 11.48 10.97
CA ARG A 103 42.83 10.01 10.88
C ARG A 103 41.78 9.33 11.75
N PHE A 104 41.56 9.83 12.96
CA PHE A 104 40.56 9.27 13.87
C PHE A 104 39.13 9.47 13.34
N ILE A 105 38.77 10.67 12.88
CA ILE A 105 37.47 10.97 12.25
C ILE A 105 37.24 10.05 11.05
N ASN A 106 38.21 9.94 10.13
CA ASN A 106 38.09 9.08 8.96
C ASN A 106 37.92 7.60 9.34
N LYS A 107 38.58 7.15 10.41
CA LYS A 107 38.43 5.77 10.92
C LYS A 107 37.03 5.55 11.49
N VAL A 108 36.48 6.53 12.20
CA VAL A 108 35.12 6.49 12.76
C VAL A 108 34.07 6.53 11.65
N ASP A 109 34.18 7.44 10.70
CA ASP A 109 33.26 7.54 9.56
C ASP A 109 33.20 6.20 8.79
N LYS A 110 34.37 5.57 8.52
CA LYS A 110 34.43 4.26 7.86
C LYS A 110 33.80 3.13 8.69
N ALA A 111 34.08 3.09 10.00
CA ALA A 111 33.52 2.08 10.88
C ALA A 111 32.00 2.23 11.04
N TYR A 112 31.51 3.47 11.16
CA TYR A 112 30.09 3.79 11.17
C TYR A 112 29.42 3.37 9.88
N ALA A 113 29.98 3.74 8.72
CA ALA A 113 29.43 3.37 7.42
C ALA A 113 29.37 1.84 7.24
N LYS A 114 30.41 1.12 7.69
CA LYS A 114 30.44 -0.35 7.67
C LYS A 114 29.36 -0.95 8.58
N ALA A 115 29.29 -0.53 9.84
CA ALA A 115 28.30 -1.02 10.79
C ALA A 115 26.87 -0.69 10.34
N TYR A 116 26.66 0.49 9.76
CA TYR A 116 25.38 0.89 9.19
C TYR A 116 24.99 0.00 8.00
N ALA A 117 25.93 -0.30 7.10
CA ALA A 117 25.69 -1.20 5.97
C ALA A 117 25.42 -2.65 6.41
N GLU A 118 26.12 -3.14 7.43
CA GLU A 118 25.87 -4.46 8.04
C GLU A 118 24.47 -4.52 8.66
N ASN A 119 24.09 -3.52 9.48
CA ASN A 119 22.76 -3.44 10.07
C ASN A 119 21.66 -3.33 9.00
N GLN A 120 21.88 -2.57 7.92
CA GLN A 120 20.95 -2.50 6.80
C GLN A 120 20.79 -3.85 6.09
N LYS A 121 21.90 -4.57 5.92
CA LYS A 121 21.89 -5.91 5.33
C LYS A 121 21.13 -6.90 6.20
N GLU A 122 21.40 -6.94 7.50
CA GLU A 122 20.70 -7.81 8.46
C GLU A 122 19.20 -7.50 8.51
N TYR A 123 18.84 -6.20 8.57
CA TYR A 123 17.44 -5.77 8.50
C TYR A 123 16.77 -6.23 7.20
N PHE A 124 17.44 -6.04 6.06
CA PHE A 124 16.94 -6.48 4.76
C PHE A 124 16.73 -8.00 4.71
N GLU A 125 17.69 -8.79 5.18
CA GLU A 125 17.60 -10.26 5.21
C GLU A 125 16.45 -10.74 6.11
N ALA A 126 16.28 -10.14 7.29
CA ALA A 126 15.18 -10.46 8.20
C ALA A 126 13.81 -10.15 7.59
N GLU A 127 13.65 -8.98 6.96
CA GLU A 127 12.41 -8.60 6.27
C GLU A 127 12.15 -9.48 5.04
N MET A 128 13.18 -9.85 4.29
CA MET A 128 13.06 -10.78 3.17
C MET A 128 12.56 -12.15 3.63
N LYS A 129 13.05 -12.66 4.77
CA LYS A 129 12.55 -13.90 5.38
C LYS A 129 11.08 -13.79 5.78
N SER A 130 10.69 -12.68 6.43
CA SER A 130 9.29 -12.39 6.78
C SER A 130 8.38 -12.34 5.54
N ILE A 131 8.84 -11.71 4.44
CA ILE A 131 8.10 -11.71 3.17
C ILE A 131 7.94 -13.14 2.63
N GLN A 132 8.97 -13.97 2.67
CA GLN A 132 8.89 -15.37 2.24
C GLN A 132 7.86 -16.16 3.05
N GLU A 133 7.88 -16.05 4.38
CA GLU A 133 6.88 -16.68 5.26
C GLU A 133 5.45 -16.22 4.94
N LEU A 134 5.25 -14.93 4.63
CA LEU A 134 3.94 -14.42 4.18
C LEU A 134 3.50 -15.02 2.84
N LEU A 135 4.44 -15.28 1.92
CA LEU A 135 4.13 -15.90 0.62
C LEU A 135 3.78 -17.38 0.77
N GLU A 136 4.47 -18.12 1.63
CA GLU A 136 4.14 -19.51 1.97
C GLU A 136 2.72 -19.61 2.56
N GLN A 137 2.34 -18.64 3.38
CA GLN A 137 0.99 -18.52 3.93
C GLN A 137 -0.04 -17.93 2.95
N LYS A 138 0.36 -17.67 1.69
CA LYS A 138 -0.47 -17.04 0.64
C LYS A 138 -1.05 -15.67 1.01
N LYS A 139 -0.40 -14.94 1.93
CA LYS A 139 -0.80 -13.60 2.39
C LYS A 139 -0.21 -12.52 1.47
N TYR A 140 -0.52 -12.60 0.18
CA TYR A 140 0.10 -11.77 -0.88
C TYR A 140 0.00 -10.26 -0.63
N GLN A 141 -1.16 -9.76 -0.18
CA GLN A 141 -1.33 -8.33 0.08
C GLN A 141 -0.39 -7.83 1.19
N LYS A 142 -0.22 -8.59 2.27
CA LYS A 142 0.71 -8.27 3.36
C LYS A 142 2.16 -8.33 2.88
N ALA A 143 2.50 -9.33 2.07
CA ALA A 143 3.83 -9.47 1.47
C ALA A 143 4.19 -8.27 0.57
N ILE A 144 3.24 -7.79 -0.26
CA ILE A 144 3.45 -6.59 -1.09
C ILE A 144 3.68 -5.36 -0.22
N LEU A 145 2.88 -5.17 0.84
CA LEU A 145 3.05 -4.02 1.76
C LEU A 145 4.42 -4.05 2.46
N ALA A 146 4.87 -5.23 2.92
CA ALA A 146 6.20 -5.39 3.51
C ALA A 146 7.31 -5.07 2.50
N ALA A 147 7.21 -5.59 1.27
CA ALA A 147 8.16 -5.27 0.20
C ALA A 147 8.15 -3.77 -0.18
N GLN A 148 7.00 -3.10 -0.14
CA GLN A 148 6.92 -1.65 -0.36
C GLN A 148 7.62 -0.84 0.74
N LYS A 149 7.55 -1.28 2.00
CA LYS A 149 8.32 -0.67 3.10
C LYS A 149 9.82 -0.80 2.86
N LEU A 150 10.29 -1.98 2.44
CA LEU A 150 11.70 -2.17 2.05
C LEU A 150 12.14 -1.22 0.94
N ARG A 151 11.26 -0.93 -0.03
CA ARG A 151 11.58 0.00 -1.13
C ARG A 151 11.89 1.42 -0.64
N ILE A 152 11.27 1.88 0.46
CA ILE A 152 11.50 3.23 1.02
C ILE A 152 12.94 3.39 1.51
N THR A 153 13.58 2.31 1.96
CA THR A 153 14.97 2.33 2.45
C THR A 153 16.00 2.62 1.36
N LYS A 154 15.60 2.59 0.07
CA LYS A 154 16.46 2.70 -1.13
C LYS A 154 17.54 1.63 -1.28
N TYR A 155 17.72 0.76 -0.27
CA TYR A 155 18.61 -0.39 -0.31
C TYR A 155 18.03 -1.44 -1.28
N HIS A 156 18.81 -1.84 -2.28
CA HIS A 156 18.40 -2.78 -3.34
C HIS A 156 17.07 -2.46 -4.04
N GLU A 157 16.79 -1.17 -4.32
CA GLU A 157 15.49 -0.73 -4.86
C GLU A 157 15.05 -1.52 -6.12
N LYS A 158 15.99 -1.83 -7.02
CA LYS A 158 15.71 -2.60 -8.25
C LYS A 158 15.26 -4.03 -7.93
N ASP A 159 15.88 -4.69 -6.98
CA ASP A 159 15.54 -6.07 -6.61
C ASP A 159 14.22 -6.13 -5.85
N VAL A 160 13.96 -5.15 -4.98
CA VAL A 160 12.66 -5.01 -4.32
C VAL A 160 11.54 -4.76 -5.34
N LYS A 161 11.76 -3.94 -6.37
CA LYS A 161 10.78 -3.75 -7.45
C LYS A 161 10.49 -5.07 -8.20
N LYS A 162 11.53 -5.83 -8.54
CA LYS A 162 11.38 -7.15 -9.17
C LYS A 162 10.62 -8.13 -8.26
N LEU A 163 10.92 -8.12 -6.97
CA LEU A 163 10.21 -8.93 -5.97
C LEU A 163 8.72 -8.58 -5.91
N ILE A 164 8.36 -7.30 -5.81
CA ILE A 164 6.95 -6.87 -5.81
C ILE A 164 6.23 -7.36 -7.08
N LEU A 165 6.87 -7.25 -8.25
CA LEU A 165 6.29 -7.73 -9.51
C LEU A 165 6.12 -9.26 -9.49
N LYS A 166 7.11 -10.01 -8.98
CA LYS A 166 7.02 -11.46 -8.82
C LYS A 166 5.85 -11.85 -7.90
N ILE A 167 5.73 -11.21 -6.74
CA ILE A 167 4.64 -11.46 -5.79
C ILE A 167 3.27 -11.17 -6.43
N LYS A 168 3.13 -10.06 -7.16
CA LYS A 168 1.91 -9.73 -7.89
C LYS A 168 1.55 -10.82 -8.91
N ASN A 169 2.53 -11.28 -9.69
CA ASN A 169 2.31 -12.32 -10.69
C ASN A 169 1.90 -13.66 -10.06
N GLU A 170 2.52 -14.04 -8.94
CA GLU A 170 2.14 -15.23 -8.17
C GLU A 170 0.73 -15.11 -7.58
N TRP A 171 0.37 -13.95 -7.02
CA TRP A 171 -0.97 -13.68 -6.52
C TRP A 171 -2.01 -13.80 -7.64
N ILE A 172 -1.77 -13.15 -8.78
CA ILE A 172 -2.67 -13.23 -9.94
C ILE A 172 -2.81 -14.68 -10.43
N ALA A 173 -1.71 -15.43 -10.50
CA ALA A 173 -1.75 -16.84 -10.91
C ALA A 173 -2.57 -17.70 -9.94
N HIS A 174 -2.40 -17.50 -8.63
CA HIS A 174 -3.19 -18.17 -7.59
C HIS A 174 -4.69 -17.87 -7.75
N GLU A 175 -5.06 -16.59 -7.87
CA GLU A 175 -6.45 -16.18 -8.01
C GLU A 175 -7.08 -16.67 -9.32
N ILE A 176 -6.32 -16.72 -10.42
CA ILE A 176 -6.75 -17.34 -11.67
C ILE A 176 -7.04 -18.83 -11.46
N GLY A 177 -6.19 -19.54 -10.72
CA GLY A 177 -6.40 -20.96 -10.39
C GLY A 177 -7.70 -21.18 -9.62
N ASP A 178 -7.98 -20.36 -8.62
CA ASP A 178 -9.25 -20.44 -7.90
C ASP A 178 -10.44 -20.03 -8.76
N ASN A 179 -10.28 -19.06 -9.66
CA ASN A 179 -11.32 -18.66 -10.60
C ASN A 179 -11.73 -19.82 -11.52
N LYS A 180 -10.75 -20.61 -11.98
CA LYS A 180 -11.00 -21.81 -12.78
C LYS A 180 -11.83 -22.84 -12.01
N LYS A 181 -11.54 -23.08 -10.73
CA LYS A 181 -12.33 -23.98 -9.88
C LYS A 181 -13.79 -23.53 -9.74
N LEU A 182 -14.03 -22.22 -9.63
CA LEU A 182 -15.40 -21.67 -9.60
C LEU A 182 -16.14 -21.93 -10.93
N LEU A 183 -15.45 -21.75 -12.05
CA LEU A 183 -16.00 -22.05 -13.37
C LEU A 183 -16.30 -23.55 -13.57
N GLU A 184 -15.48 -24.42 -13.01
CA GLU A 184 -15.69 -25.89 -13.04
C GLU A 184 -16.83 -26.33 -12.12
N SER A 185 -17.20 -25.52 -11.13
CA SER A 185 -18.29 -25.78 -10.19
C SER A 185 -19.59 -25.05 -10.56
N ASP A 186 -19.73 -24.60 -11.81
CA ASP A 186 -20.86 -23.81 -12.33
C ASP A 186 -21.19 -22.51 -11.56
N LYS A 187 -20.24 -22.00 -10.75
CA LYS A 187 -20.37 -20.74 -10.00
C LYS A 187 -19.91 -19.55 -10.85
N TYR A 188 -20.58 -19.34 -11.99
CA TYR A 188 -20.14 -18.37 -12.99
C TYR A 188 -20.17 -16.91 -12.53
N GLU A 189 -21.17 -16.54 -11.72
CA GLU A 189 -21.30 -15.17 -11.20
C GLU A 189 -20.18 -14.86 -10.20
N ASP A 190 -19.92 -15.76 -9.24
CA ASP A 190 -18.79 -15.67 -8.32
C ASP A 190 -17.45 -15.60 -9.07
N ALA A 191 -17.30 -16.42 -10.11
CA ALA A 191 -16.12 -16.38 -10.97
C ALA A 191 -15.97 -15.02 -11.66
N LEU A 192 -17.06 -14.41 -12.13
CA LEU A 192 -16.99 -13.09 -12.76
C LEU A 192 -16.62 -11.99 -11.77
N ILE A 193 -17.21 -11.99 -10.58
CA ILE A 193 -16.89 -11.05 -9.50
C ILE A 193 -15.41 -11.19 -9.11
N LYS A 194 -14.95 -12.43 -8.92
CA LYS A 194 -13.55 -12.71 -8.58
C LYS A 194 -12.60 -12.24 -9.69
N ALA A 195 -12.91 -12.48 -10.96
CA ALA A 195 -12.09 -11.99 -12.07
C ALA A 195 -12.00 -10.45 -12.11
N GLN A 196 -13.07 -9.74 -11.76
CA GLN A 196 -13.06 -8.27 -11.63
C GLN A 196 -12.24 -7.79 -10.43
N GLN A 197 -12.25 -8.52 -9.31
CA GLN A 197 -11.39 -8.23 -8.16
C GLN A 197 -9.91 -8.39 -8.52
N ILE A 198 -9.55 -9.44 -9.25
CA ILE A 198 -8.18 -9.67 -9.75
C ILE A 198 -7.69 -8.48 -10.59
N LYS A 199 -8.57 -7.88 -11.42
CA LYS A 199 -8.25 -6.69 -12.22
C LYS A 199 -7.78 -5.49 -11.39
N LYS A 200 -8.20 -5.38 -10.12
CA LYS A 200 -7.74 -4.30 -9.22
C LYS A 200 -6.26 -4.43 -8.84
N ILE A 201 -5.68 -5.63 -8.95
CA ILE A 201 -4.27 -5.90 -8.61
C ILE A 201 -3.33 -5.36 -9.71
N ASP A 202 -3.71 -5.62 -10.96
CA ASP A 202 -3.00 -5.19 -12.16
C ASP A 202 -3.99 -4.94 -13.32
N PRO A 203 -4.47 -3.69 -13.48
CA PRO A 203 -5.48 -3.36 -14.48
C PRO A 203 -5.05 -3.60 -15.94
N GLU A 204 -3.74 -3.53 -16.20
CA GLU A 204 -3.17 -3.64 -17.54
C GLU A 204 -2.78 -5.08 -17.93
N SER A 205 -2.91 -6.03 -17.01
CA SER A 205 -2.56 -7.42 -17.29
C SER A 205 -3.44 -8.03 -18.38
N GLU A 206 -2.84 -8.35 -19.51
CA GLU A 206 -3.54 -9.05 -20.61
C GLU A 206 -4.10 -10.40 -20.15
N LYS A 207 -3.41 -11.12 -19.25
CA LYS A 207 -3.91 -12.38 -18.68
C LYS A 207 -5.25 -12.19 -17.96
N ILE A 208 -5.40 -11.08 -17.22
CA ILE A 208 -6.64 -10.77 -16.49
C ILE A 208 -7.74 -10.35 -17.47
N LYS A 209 -7.42 -9.55 -18.49
CA LYS A 209 -8.38 -9.18 -19.54
C LYS A 209 -8.94 -10.43 -20.24
N HIS A 210 -8.07 -11.38 -20.61
CA HIS A 210 -8.46 -12.65 -21.20
C HIS A 210 -9.28 -13.53 -20.24
N LEU A 211 -8.93 -13.57 -18.96
CA LEU A 211 -9.71 -14.28 -17.94
C LEU A 211 -11.14 -13.73 -17.87
N ILE A 212 -11.30 -12.40 -17.73
CA ILE A 212 -12.62 -11.76 -17.63
C ILE A 212 -13.45 -12.05 -18.88
N LYS A 213 -12.85 -11.97 -20.07
CA LYS A 213 -13.53 -12.27 -21.33
C LYS A 213 -14.03 -13.72 -21.35
N ASN A 214 -13.15 -14.68 -21.08
CA ASN A 214 -13.49 -16.10 -21.05
C ASN A 214 -14.57 -16.42 -20.01
N THR A 215 -14.48 -15.84 -18.82
CA THR A 215 -15.48 -16.01 -17.74
C THR A 215 -16.83 -15.45 -18.15
N LYS A 216 -16.88 -14.26 -18.80
CA LYS A 216 -18.12 -13.72 -19.36
C LYS A 216 -18.70 -14.63 -20.43
N ASP A 217 -17.89 -15.10 -21.37
CA ASP A 217 -18.35 -15.96 -22.46
C ASP A 217 -18.94 -17.26 -21.92
N LYS A 218 -18.29 -17.89 -20.94
CA LYS A 218 -18.81 -19.08 -20.26
C LYS A 218 -20.13 -18.80 -19.52
N TYR A 219 -20.21 -17.70 -18.78
CA TYR A 219 -21.44 -17.31 -18.08
C TYR A 219 -22.62 -17.08 -19.04
N GLN A 220 -22.38 -16.42 -20.17
CA GLN A 220 -23.42 -16.21 -21.17
C GLN A 220 -23.88 -17.53 -21.80
N ARG A 221 -22.96 -18.44 -22.10
CA ARG A 221 -23.32 -19.79 -22.59
C ARG A 221 -24.16 -20.55 -21.57
N HIS A 222 -23.80 -20.49 -20.29
CA HIS A 222 -24.58 -21.10 -19.22
C HIS A 222 -26.00 -20.54 -19.15
N LYS A 223 -26.15 -19.20 -19.18
CA LYS A 223 -27.46 -18.55 -19.20
C LYS A 223 -28.34 -19.00 -20.36
N VAL A 224 -27.77 -19.16 -21.55
CA VAL A 224 -28.50 -19.66 -22.72
C VAL A 224 -28.96 -21.10 -22.51
N VAL A 225 -28.12 -21.95 -21.89
CA VAL A 225 -28.50 -23.33 -21.56
C VAL A 225 -29.60 -23.37 -20.50
N GLU A 226 -29.47 -22.60 -19.41
CA GLU A 226 -30.50 -22.49 -18.37
C GLU A 226 -31.84 -22.00 -18.93
N GLN A 227 -31.80 -20.98 -19.79
CA GLN A 227 -32.99 -20.48 -20.47
C GLN A 227 -33.65 -21.56 -21.33
N ARG A 228 -32.86 -22.32 -22.11
CA ARG A 228 -33.38 -23.42 -22.93
C ARG A 228 -34.00 -24.52 -22.08
N ASP A 229 -33.34 -24.91 -20.99
CA ASP A 229 -33.85 -25.93 -20.07
C ASP A 229 -35.13 -25.47 -19.35
N PHE A 230 -35.18 -24.20 -18.94
CA PHE A 230 -36.38 -23.58 -18.38
C PHE A 230 -37.55 -23.61 -19.38
N ILE A 231 -37.30 -23.20 -20.62
CA ILE A 231 -38.30 -23.23 -21.70
C ILE A 231 -38.78 -24.67 -21.94
N TYR A 232 -37.85 -25.63 -22.06
CA TYR A 232 -38.18 -27.03 -22.32
C TYR A 232 -39.06 -27.63 -21.21
N LYS A 233 -38.63 -27.51 -19.94
CA LYS A 233 -39.39 -27.99 -18.77
C LYS A 233 -40.72 -27.25 -18.62
N GLY A 234 -40.74 -25.95 -18.91
CA GLY A 234 -41.95 -25.13 -18.91
C GLY A 234 -42.98 -25.59 -19.93
N LEU A 235 -42.53 -25.91 -21.15
CA LEU A 235 -43.40 -26.41 -22.22
C LEU A 235 -43.99 -27.77 -21.86
N GLU A 236 -43.19 -28.68 -21.29
CA GLU A 236 -43.67 -29.98 -20.81
C GLU A 236 -44.71 -29.82 -19.70
N LYS A 237 -44.41 -29.01 -18.68
CA LYS A 237 -45.33 -28.68 -17.58
C LYS A 237 -46.65 -28.09 -18.09
N THR A 238 -46.58 -27.17 -19.06
CA THR A 238 -47.76 -26.55 -19.68
C THR A 238 -48.61 -27.60 -20.38
N GLN A 239 -47.99 -28.49 -21.16
CA GLN A 239 -48.67 -29.58 -21.85
C GLN A 239 -49.38 -30.52 -20.87
N THR A 240 -48.71 -30.94 -19.79
CA THR A 240 -49.32 -31.78 -18.74
C THR A 240 -50.50 -31.09 -18.06
N LEU A 241 -50.39 -29.80 -17.72
CA LEU A 241 -51.50 -29.04 -17.12
C LEU A 241 -52.71 -28.94 -18.05
N MET A 242 -52.49 -28.78 -19.35
CA MET A 242 -53.55 -28.79 -20.35
C MET A 242 -54.24 -30.15 -20.46
N GLN A 243 -53.49 -31.25 -20.40
CA GLN A 243 -54.05 -32.61 -20.38
C GLN A 243 -54.91 -32.85 -19.14
N LEU A 244 -54.48 -32.35 -17.99
CA LEU A 244 -55.23 -32.37 -16.72
C LEU A 244 -56.39 -31.35 -16.67
N LYS A 245 -56.64 -30.61 -17.76
CA LYS A 245 -57.67 -29.57 -17.87
C LYS A 245 -57.55 -28.43 -16.86
N LYS A 246 -56.35 -28.21 -16.29
CA LYS A 246 -56.04 -27.10 -15.37
C LYS A 246 -55.59 -25.87 -16.17
N PHE A 247 -56.51 -25.28 -16.93
CA PHE A 247 -56.17 -24.30 -17.97
C PHE A 247 -55.61 -22.97 -17.43
N ASP A 248 -56.05 -22.50 -16.27
CA ASP A 248 -55.52 -21.25 -15.68
C ASP A 248 -54.04 -21.40 -15.29
N LYS A 249 -53.67 -22.54 -14.72
CA LYS A 249 -52.26 -22.85 -14.40
C LYS A 249 -51.43 -23.05 -15.66
N ALA A 250 -52.02 -23.63 -16.71
CA ALA A 250 -51.34 -23.76 -18.01
C ALA A 250 -51.11 -22.40 -18.67
N LEU A 251 -52.05 -21.45 -18.53
CA LEU A 251 -51.88 -20.07 -18.99
C LEU A 251 -50.72 -19.38 -18.30
N GLN A 252 -50.66 -19.48 -16.97
CA GLN A 252 -49.57 -18.91 -16.19
C GLN A 252 -48.21 -19.51 -16.61
N ALA A 253 -48.11 -20.84 -16.68
CA ALA A 253 -46.87 -21.51 -17.08
C ALA A 253 -46.43 -21.14 -18.52
N ALA A 254 -47.38 -20.99 -19.46
CA ALA A 254 -47.07 -20.54 -20.81
C ALA A 254 -46.65 -19.06 -20.85
N SER A 255 -47.23 -18.21 -19.99
CA SER A 255 -46.84 -16.80 -19.84
C SER A 255 -45.40 -16.68 -19.33
N GLU A 256 -45.04 -17.43 -18.28
CA GLU A 256 -43.69 -17.42 -17.71
C GLU A 256 -42.61 -17.77 -18.75
N ILE A 257 -42.93 -18.64 -19.72
CA ILE A 257 -42.04 -18.95 -20.85
C ILE A 257 -41.92 -17.75 -21.81
N LEU A 258 -43.04 -17.09 -22.12
CA LEU A 258 -43.06 -15.94 -23.03
C LEU A 258 -42.41 -14.69 -22.42
N ASP A 259 -42.36 -14.59 -21.08
CA ASP A 259 -41.61 -13.54 -20.39
C ASP A 259 -40.09 -13.69 -20.61
N VAL A 260 -39.61 -14.92 -20.81
CA VAL A 260 -38.19 -15.23 -21.08
C VAL A 260 -37.88 -15.23 -22.58
N ASP A 261 -38.76 -15.81 -23.40
CA ASP A 261 -38.65 -15.89 -24.85
C ASP A 261 -39.99 -15.53 -25.52
N PRO A 262 -40.23 -14.23 -25.79
CA PRO A 262 -41.49 -13.75 -26.37
C PRO A 262 -41.80 -14.34 -27.75
N GLU A 263 -40.78 -14.76 -28.50
CA GLU A 263 -40.91 -15.29 -29.86
C GLU A 263 -41.14 -16.82 -29.88
N ASN A 264 -41.27 -17.45 -28.71
CA ASN A 264 -41.47 -18.89 -28.61
C ASN A 264 -42.82 -19.33 -29.19
N LYS A 265 -42.83 -19.70 -30.48
CA LYS A 265 -44.05 -20.07 -31.23
C LYS A 265 -44.87 -21.18 -30.54
N LYS A 266 -44.20 -22.14 -29.89
CA LYS A 266 -44.87 -23.26 -29.22
C LYS A 266 -45.57 -22.80 -27.94
N ALA A 267 -44.93 -21.96 -27.12
CA ALA A 267 -45.55 -21.38 -25.95
C ALA A 267 -46.71 -20.44 -26.32
N GLN A 268 -46.56 -19.60 -27.35
CA GLN A 268 -47.63 -18.75 -27.87
C GLN A 268 -48.86 -19.57 -28.28
N TYR A 269 -48.65 -20.67 -29.00
CA TYR A 269 -49.72 -21.59 -29.38
C TYR A 269 -50.41 -22.20 -28.15
N MET A 270 -49.63 -22.76 -27.21
CA MET A 270 -50.18 -23.35 -25.99
C MET A 270 -50.96 -22.34 -25.15
N PHE A 271 -50.46 -21.11 -25.02
CA PHE A 271 -51.13 -20.01 -24.34
C PHE A 271 -52.50 -19.72 -24.96
N GLN A 272 -52.58 -19.55 -26.29
CA GLN A 272 -53.85 -19.29 -26.98
C GLN A 272 -54.85 -20.44 -26.84
N VAL A 273 -54.39 -21.69 -26.93
CA VAL A 273 -55.25 -22.87 -26.74
C VAL A 273 -55.76 -22.95 -25.30
N ALA A 274 -54.88 -22.76 -24.31
CA ALA A 274 -55.27 -22.74 -22.90
C ALA A 274 -56.28 -21.62 -22.62
N LYS A 275 -56.08 -20.41 -23.18
CA LYS A 275 -56.98 -19.25 -23.06
C LYS A 275 -58.38 -19.58 -23.54
N ARG A 276 -58.49 -20.13 -24.75
CA ARG A 276 -59.79 -20.54 -25.33
C ARG A 276 -60.48 -21.62 -24.51
N LYS A 277 -59.71 -22.60 -24.00
CA LYS A 277 -60.25 -23.71 -23.19
C LYS A 277 -60.68 -23.26 -21.79
N ALA A 278 -59.93 -22.38 -21.14
CA ALA A 278 -60.29 -21.75 -19.86
C ALA A 278 -61.63 -21.01 -20.00
N LEU A 279 -61.74 -20.09 -20.96
CA LEU A 279 -62.96 -19.33 -21.23
C LEU A 279 -64.17 -20.26 -21.51
N LYS A 280 -63.96 -21.36 -22.24
CA LYS A 280 -65.03 -22.34 -22.50
C LYS A 280 -65.45 -23.09 -21.23
N ASN A 281 -64.51 -23.41 -20.34
CA ASN A 281 -64.80 -24.03 -19.06
C ASN A 281 -65.56 -23.06 -18.13
N ASP A 282 -65.12 -21.81 -18.03
CA ASP A 282 -65.77 -20.78 -17.22
C ASP A 282 -67.19 -20.52 -17.69
N ASN A 283 -67.38 -20.37 -19.01
CA ASN A 283 -68.72 -20.22 -19.59
C ASN A 283 -69.62 -21.45 -19.32
N ARG A 284 -69.07 -22.66 -19.29
CA ARG A 284 -69.82 -23.87 -18.93
C ARG A 284 -70.18 -23.88 -17.45
N ALA A 285 -69.25 -23.50 -16.57
CA ALA A 285 -69.50 -23.39 -15.14
C ALA A 285 -70.57 -22.33 -14.85
N LEU A 286 -70.45 -21.15 -15.45
CA LEU A 286 -71.43 -20.07 -15.35
C LEU A 286 -72.80 -20.51 -15.85
N ARG A 287 -72.90 -21.16 -17.02
CA ARG A 287 -74.17 -21.70 -17.53
C ARG A 287 -74.80 -22.72 -16.58
N ARG A 288 -74.00 -23.59 -15.95
CA ARG A 288 -74.49 -24.55 -14.94
C ARG A 288 -75.01 -23.82 -13.72
N GLN A 289 -74.29 -22.81 -13.22
CA GLN A 289 -74.72 -21.98 -12.10
C GLN A 289 -76.01 -21.23 -12.43
N MET A 290 -76.09 -20.55 -13.59
CA MET A 290 -77.32 -19.89 -14.05
C MET A 290 -78.50 -20.85 -14.16
N LYS A 291 -78.28 -22.08 -14.67
CA LYS A 291 -79.34 -23.09 -14.76
C LYS A 291 -79.80 -23.54 -13.37
N LYS A 292 -78.89 -23.70 -12.42
CA LYS A 292 -79.18 -24.03 -11.02
C LYS A 292 -79.97 -22.90 -10.35
N SER A 293 -79.47 -21.67 -10.39
CA SER A 293 -80.15 -20.48 -9.83
C SER A 293 -81.52 -20.25 -10.47
N LYS A 294 -81.67 -20.45 -11.78
CA LYS A 294 -82.99 -20.37 -12.46
C LYS A 294 -83.98 -21.42 -11.92
N LYS A 295 -83.51 -22.61 -11.56
CA LYS A 295 -84.35 -23.66 -10.98
C LYS A 295 -84.75 -23.29 -9.55
N GLU A 296 -83.80 -22.83 -8.74
CA GLU A 296 -84.02 -22.36 -7.36
C GLU A 296 -85.02 -21.20 -7.31
N LEU A 297 -84.83 -20.16 -8.14
CA LEU A 297 -85.76 -19.03 -8.25
C LEU A 297 -87.18 -19.46 -8.66
N LYS A 298 -87.31 -20.43 -9.56
CA LYS A 298 -88.62 -20.98 -9.94
C LYS A 298 -89.30 -21.72 -8.79
N GLU A 299 -88.55 -22.42 -7.96
CA GLU A 299 -89.08 -23.11 -6.78
C GLU A 299 -89.45 -22.13 -5.68
N GLU A 300 -88.64 -21.09 -5.45
CA GLU A 300 -88.91 -20.02 -4.50
C GLU A 300 -90.13 -19.19 -4.89
N TYR A 301 -90.26 -18.83 -6.17
CA TYR A 301 -91.44 -18.15 -6.71
C TYR A 301 -92.72 -18.96 -6.49
N LYS A 302 -92.66 -20.29 -6.59
CA LYS A 302 -93.81 -21.16 -6.30
C LYS A 302 -94.20 -21.14 -4.82
N LYS A 303 -93.24 -20.97 -3.91
CA LYS A 303 -93.48 -20.96 -2.46
C LYS A 303 -94.02 -19.61 -1.99
N ASP A 304 -93.50 -18.51 -2.51
CA ASP A 304 -93.85 -17.16 -2.06
C ASP A 304 -93.83 -16.16 -3.22
N LYS A 305 -94.97 -16.04 -3.91
CA LYS A 305 -95.13 -15.14 -5.05
C LYS A 305 -95.03 -13.66 -4.66
N SER A 306 -95.30 -13.32 -3.40
CA SER A 306 -95.34 -11.93 -2.92
C SER A 306 -93.95 -11.26 -2.93
N LYS A 307 -92.88 -12.07 -2.85
CA LYS A 307 -91.49 -11.61 -2.87
C LYS A 307 -90.94 -11.28 -4.24
N PHE A 308 -91.71 -11.48 -5.32
CA PHE A 308 -91.24 -11.27 -6.68
C PHE A 308 -92.01 -10.14 -7.37
N ILE A 309 -91.26 -9.18 -7.91
CA ILE A 309 -91.81 -8.09 -8.70
C ILE A 309 -92.10 -8.61 -10.10
N LYS A 310 -93.35 -8.43 -10.56
CA LYS A 310 -93.76 -8.74 -11.92
C LYS A 310 -93.23 -7.64 -12.84
N ILE A 311 -92.08 -7.91 -13.44
CA ILE A 311 -91.55 -7.18 -14.61
C ILE A 311 -92.36 -7.65 -15.82
#